data_AF-A0A6N3AUM3-F1
#
_entry.id   AF-A0A6N3AUM3-F1
#
_cell.length_a   1.000
_cell.length_b   1.000
_cell.length_c   1.000
_cell.angle_alpha   90.00
_cell.angle_beta   90.00
_cell.angle_gamma   90.00
#
_symmetry.space_group_name_H-M   'P 1'
#
loop_
_entity.id
_entity.type
_entity.pdbx_description
1 polymer ?
#
loop_
_entity_poly.entity_id
_entity_poly.type
_entity_poly.pdbx_seq_one_letter_code
_entity_poly.pdbx_strand_id
1 'polypeptide(L)'
;MNIKELKEQLLQGTFYYYKDVLLIHAKVKNICELTSCLHIDFEGGAVDVAADKIKPIKRPGNIVEKFAFCYILKSYDNECIGYIGQIEDK
;
A
#
# COMPACT_ATOMS: atom_id res chain seq x y z
N MET A 1 14.54 -5.75 3.24
CA MET A 1 14.09 -5.47 1.86
C MET A 1 14.68 -4.14 1.46
N ASN A 2 15.27 -4.05 0.26
CA ASN A 2 15.82 -2.79 -0.24
C ASN A 2 14.67 -1.89 -0.75
N ILE A 3 14.85 -0.57 -0.73
CA ILE A 3 13.87 0.41 -1.23
C ILE A 3 13.49 0.14 -2.69
N LYS A 4 14.45 -0.30 -3.51
CA LYS A 4 14.20 -0.67 -4.91
C LYS A 4 13.20 -1.82 -5.06
N GLU A 5 13.44 -2.92 -4.32
CA GLU A 5 12.54 -4.09 -4.33
C GLU A 5 11.15 -3.74 -3.80
N LEU A 6 11.09 -2.91 -2.75
CA LEU A 6 9.83 -2.41 -2.20
C LEU A 6 9.04 -1.66 -3.27
N LYS A 7 9.67 -0.72 -4.00
CA LYS A 7 9.01 0.04 -5.07
C LYS A 7 8.51 -0.87 -6.19
N GLU A 8 9.32 -1.83 -6.62
CA GLU A 8 8.94 -2.79 -7.67
C GLU A 8 7.72 -3.62 -7.25
N GLN A 9 7.64 -4.07 -6.00
CA GLN A 9 6.47 -4.77 -5.49
C GLN A 9 5.24 -3.86 -5.37
N LEU A 10 5.40 -2.67 -4.78
CA LEU A 10 4.30 -1.73 -4.62
C LEU A 10 3.67 -1.33 -5.98
N LEU A 11 4.48 -1.18 -7.04
CA LEU A 11 4.01 -0.90 -8.40
C LEU A 11 3.13 -2.02 -9.00
N GLN A 12 3.32 -3.26 -8.55
CA GLN A 12 2.48 -4.40 -8.96
C GLN A 12 1.20 -4.52 -8.13
N GLY A 13 1.12 -3.78 -7.02
CA GLY A 13 0.03 -3.85 -6.07
C GLY A 13 -1.19 -3.01 -6.42
N THR A 14 -2.25 -3.27 -5.67
CA THR A 14 -3.46 -2.43 -5.60
C THR A 14 -3.50 -1.78 -4.22
N PHE A 15 -3.77 -0.48 -4.17
CA PHE A 15 -4.07 0.23 -2.95
C PHE A 15 -5.46 -0.14 -2.47
N TYR A 16 -5.62 -0.41 -1.18
CA TYR A 16 -6.87 -0.69 -0.50
C TYR A 16 -7.03 0.25 0.69
N TYR A 17 -8.18 0.92 0.77
CA TYR A 17 -8.62 1.64 1.95
C TYR A 17 -10.01 1.16 2.34
N TYR A 18 -10.14 0.76 3.60
CA TYR A 18 -11.39 0.28 4.15
C TYR A 18 -11.66 0.98 5.48
N LYS A 19 -12.73 1.77 5.52
CA LYS A 19 -13.20 2.43 6.72
C LYS A 19 -14.73 2.47 6.70
N ASP A 20 -15.35 1.76 7.63
CA ASP A 20 -16.81 1.62 7.73
C ASP A 20 -17.44 1.14 6.40
N VAL A 21 -18.25 1.98 5.75
CA VAL A 21 -18.89 1.70 4.45
C VAL A 21 -18.07 2.18 3.24
N LEU A 22 -16.91 2.79 3.48
CA LEU A 22 -16.03 3.29 2.42
C LEU A 22 -15.02 2.20 2.05
N LEU A 23 -15.14 1.71 0.82
CA LEU A 23 -14.20 0.80 0.19
C LEU A 23 -13.59 1.47 -1.04
N ILE A 24 -12.27 1.65 -1.01
CA ILE A 24 -11.50 2.15 -2.16
C ILE A 24 -10.48 1.09 -2.53
N HIS A 25 -10.46 0.71 -3.80
CA HIS A 25 -9.39 -0.07 -4.37
C HIS A 25 -8.91 0.57 -5.68
N ALA A 26 -7.62 0.84 -5.79
CA ALA A 26 -7.06 1.52 -6.95
C ALA A 26 -5.68 0.95 -7.29
N LYS A 27 -5.46 0.63 -8.57
CA LYS A 27 -4.17 0.10 -9.01
C LYS A 27 -3.09 1.16 -8.86
N VAL A 28 -1.94 0.79 -8.29
CA VAL A 28 -0.78 1.69 -8.22
C VAL A 28 -0.30 1.97 -9.64
N LYS A 29 -0.11 3.25 -9.95
CA LYS A 29 0.29 3.76 -11.27
C LYS A 29 1.76 4.16 -11.31
N ASN A 30 2.22 4.83 -10.25
CA ASN A 30 3.56 5.39 -10.20
C ASN A 30 4.05 5.46 -8.75
N ILE A 31 5.37 5.43 -8.57
CA ILE A 31 6.01 5.64 -7.26
C ILE A 31 7.21 6.54 -7.42
N CYS A 32 7.13 7.72 -6.83
CA CYS A 32 8.21 8.69 -6.78
C CYS A 32 8.84 8.71 -5.40
N GLU A 33 10.16 8.85 -5.36
CA GLU A 33 10.89 9.04 -4.11
C GLU A 33 11.06 10.54 -3.88
N LEU A 34 10.55 11.02 -2.75
CA LEU A 34 10.73 12.38 -2.26
C LEU A 34 11.78 12.37 -1.15
N THR A 35 12.20 13.54 -0.69
CA THR A 35 13.29 13.69 0.28
C THR A 35 13.09 12.90 1.58
N SER A 36 11.84 12.68 2.01
CA SER A 36 11.52 12.02 3.28
C SER A 36 10.47 10.90 3.19
N CYS A 37 9.92 10.65 2.01
CA CYS A 37 8.82 9.69 1.82
C CYS A 37 8.77 9.14 0.39
N LEU A 38 7.96 8.10 0.22
CA LEU A 38 7.51 7.62 -1.07
C LEU A 38 6.15 8.25 -1.38
N HIS A 39 6.06 8.90 -2.53
CA HIS A 39 4.80 9.31 -3.13
C HIS A 39 4.27 8.16 -3.98
N ILE A 40 3.08 7.67 -3.66
CA ILE A 40 2.46 6.53 -4.33
C ILE A 40 1.16 6.99 -5.00
N ASP A 41 1.18 7.02 -6.32
CA ASP A 41 0.06 7.44 -7.16
C ASP A 41 -0.79 6.24 -7.58
N PHE A 42 -2.10 6.43 -7.59
CA PHE A 42 -3.06 5.48 -8.15
C PHE A 42 -4.21 6.21 -8.85
N GLU A 43 -5.09 5.48 -9.51
CA GLU A 43 -6.25 6.10 -10.15
C GLU A 43 -7.16 6.78 -9.13
N GLY A 44 -7.29 8.11 -9.19
CA GLY A 44 -8.18 8.88 -8.32
C GLY A 44 -7.55 9.39 -7.02
N GLY A 45 -6.24 9.23 -6.81
CA GLY A 45 -5.58 9.79 -5.62
C GLY A 45 -4.11 9.38 -5.46
N ALA A 46 -3.52 9.81 -4.36
CA ALA A 46 -2.15 9.49 -3.98
C ALA A 46 -2.00 9.43 -2.46
N VAL A 47 -0.93 8.78 -1.99
CA VAL A 47 -0.52 8.80 -0.57
C VAL A 47 0.98 9.05 -0.47
N ASP A 48 1.38 9.81 0.56
CA ASP A 48 2.78 10.03 0.93
C ASP A 48 3.11 9.26 2.20
N VAL A 49 4.07 8.33 2.11
CA VAL A 49 4.39 7.42 3.20
C VAL A 49 5.89 7.27 3.37
N ALA A 50 6.38 7.47 4.59
CA ALA A 50 7.78 7.19 4.91
C ALA A 50 8.08 5.70 4.73
N ALA A 51 9.19 5.36 4.07
CA ALA A 51 9.49 3.98 3.69
C ALA A 51 9.60 3.03 4.89
N ASP A 52 10.07 3.52 6.04
CA ASP A 52 10.16 2.78 7.31
C ASP A 52 8.80 2.50 7.97
N LYS A 53 7.75 3.22 7.54
CA LYS A 53 6.36 3.03 7.98
C LYS A 53 5.59 2.02 7.13
N ILE A 54 6.14 1.60 5.99
CA ILE A 54 5.58 0.55 5.15
C ILE A 54 6.04 -0.81 5.69
N LYS A 55 5.10 -1.60 6.21
CA LYS A 55 5.44 -2.87 6.89
C LYS A 55 4.73 -4.05 6.23
N PRO A 56 5.42 -5.17 6.00
CA PRO A 56 4.78 -6.36 5.47
C PRO A 56 3.79 -6.92 6.50
N ILE A 57 2.63 -7.35 6.03
CA ILE A 57 1.62 -8.05 6.83
C ILE A 57 1.13 -9.27 6.05
N LYS A 58 0.63 -10.28 6.76
CA LYS A 58 0.07 -11.48 6.12
C LYS A 58 -1.25 -11.18 5.40
N ARG A 59 -2.17 -10.51 6.08
CA ARG A 59 -3.47 -10.11 5.55
C ARG A 59 -4.12 -9.05 6.46
N PRO A 60 -4.75 -8.01 5.92
CA PRO A 60 -5.64 -7.16 6.71
C PRO A 60 -6.81 -7.99 7.27
N GLY A 61 -7.19 -7.78 8.52
CA GLY A 61 -8.30 -8.54 9.14
C GLY A 61 -9.67 -8.25 8.51
N ASN A 62 -9.78 -7.08 7.87
CA ASN A 62 -10.97 -6.50 7.24
C ASN A 62 -11.05 -6.73 5.73
N ILE A 63 -10.10 -7.45 5.12
CA ILE A 63 -10.07 -7.73 3.67
C ILE A 63 -10.09 -9.24 3.46
N VAL A 64 -11.01 -9.74 2.63
CA VAL A 64 -11.30 -11.17 2.49
C VAL A 64 -10.26 -11.85 1.59
N GLU A 65 -9.74 -11.10 0.63
CA GLU A 65 -8.79 -11.48 -0.40
C GLU A 65 -7.51 -12.11 0.18
N LYS A 66 -6.97 -13.10 -0.54
CA LYS A 66 -5.65 -13.66 -0.24
C LYS A 66 -4.60 -12.89 -1.02
N PHE A 67 -3.52 -12.53 -0.35
CA PHE A 67 -2.48 -11.69 -0.93
C PHE A 67 -1.17 -12.47 -1.05
N ALA A 68 -0.57 -12.43 -2.24
CA ALA A 68 0.78 -12.95 -2.49
C ALA A 68 1.79 -12.14 -1.66
N PHE A 69 1.57 -10.82 -1.60
CA PHE A 69 2.19 -9.93 -0.63
C PHE A 69 1.21 -8.84 -0.22
N CYS A 70 1.36 -8.32 0.99
CA CYS A 70 0.59 -7.19 1.48
C CYS A 70 1.43 -6.32 2.42
N TYR A 71 1.27 -5.01 2.26
CA TYR A 71 1.89 -3.98 3.07
C TYR A 71 0.83 -3.13 3.75
N ILE A 72 1.01 -2.85 5.03
CA ILE A 72 0.29 -1.78 5.72
C ILE A 72 1.02 -0.46 5.53
N LEU A 73 0.27 0.59 5.20
CA LEU A 73 0.78 1.95 5.13
C LEU A 73 0.33 2.71 6.38
N LYS A 74 1.29 3.36 7.03
CA LYS A 74 1.03 4.13 8.25
C LYS A 74 1.46 5.58 8.11
N SER A 75 0.67 6.48 8.69
CA SER A 75 1.06 7.88 8.86
C SER A 75 2.24 7.99 9.84
N TYR A 76 2.79 9.21 9.97
CA TYR A 76 3.82 9.51 10.98
C TYR A 76 3.33 9.21 12.40
N ASP A 77 2.04 9.42 12.68
CA ASP A 77 1.36 9.11 13.95
C ASP A 77 1.03 7.62 14.13
N ASN A 78 1.49 6.75 13.23
CA ASN A 78 1.25 5.31 13.19
C ASN A 78 -0.21 4.89 12.92
N GLU A 79 -1.06 5.80 12.46
CA GLU A 79 -2.42 5.48 12.02
C GLU A 79 -2.39 4.71 10.70
N CYS A 80 -3.28 3.71 10.54
CA CYS A 80 -3.41 2.98 9.28
C CYS A 80 -4.12 3.87 8.24
N ILE A 81 -3.44 4.16 7.15
CA ILE A 81 -3.96 4.98 6.04
C ILE A 81 -4.26 4.15 4.80
N GLY A 82 -4.08 2.83 4.88
CA GLY A 82 -4.41 1.89 3.82
C GLY A 82 -3.45 0.72 3.75
N TYR A 83 -3.64 -0.08 2.71
CA TYR A 83 -2.85 -1.27 2.41
C TYR A 83 -2.46 -1.24 0.94
N ILE A 84 -1.31 -1.81 0.60
CA ILE A 84 -0.99 -2.14 -0.79
C ILE A 84 -0.67 -3.63 -0.86
N GLY A 85 -1.38 -4.35 -1.70
CA GLY A 85 -1.16 -5.78 -1.86
C GLY A 85 -1.44 -6.25 -3.28
N GLN A 86 -0.86 -7.39 -3.62
CA GLN A 86 -1.18 -8.13 -4.83
C GLN A 86 -1.96 -9.39 -4.43
N ILE A 87 -3.15 -9.56 -4.99
CA ILE A 87 -3.99 -10.73 -4.75
C ILE A 87 -3.28 -11.97 -5.34
N GLU A 88 -3.33 -13.11 -4.66
CA GLU A 88 -2.93 -14.39 -5.26
C GLU A 88 -3.92 -14.73 -6.38
N ASP A 89 -3.44 -14.88 -7.62
CA ASP A 89 -4.29 -15.43 -8.69
C ASP A 89 -4.82 -16.81 -8.25
N LYS A 90 -6.13 -17.01 -8.44
CA LYS A 90 -6.82 -18.27 -8.14
C LYS A 90 -6.39 -19.39 -9.07
#